data_AF-F5BX12-F1
#
_entry.id   AF-F5BX12-F1
#
_cell.length_a   1.000
_cell.length_b   1.000
_cell.length_c   1.000
_cell.angle_alpha   90.00
_cell.angle_beta   90.00
_cell.angle_gamma   90.00
#
_symmetry.space_group_name_H-M   'P 1'
#
loop_
_entity.id
_entity.type
_entity.pdbx_description
1 polymer ?
#
loop_
_entity_poly.entity_id
_entity_poly.type
_entity_poly.pdbx_seq_one_letter_code
_entity_poly.pdbx_strand_id
1 'polypeptide(L)' 'TILFLKLFSYRDVNLWCRERRAGAKAKAALAGKAANGGAAQRTVSYPDNLTYRDLYYFLFAPTLCYELNFPRSPRIRKRF' A
#
# COMPACT_ATOMS: atom_id res chain seq x y z
N THR A 1 -17.38 -7.85 13.46
CA THR A 1 -16.08 -8.57 13.47
C THR A 1 -15.25 -8.34 12.22
N ILE A 2 -15.82 -8.35 11.00
CA ILE A 2 -15.07 -8.12 9.73
C ILE A 2 -14.28 -6.79 9.72
N LEU A 3 -14.91 -5.68 10.11
CA LEU A 3 -14.26 -4.36 10.13
C LEU A 3 -13.04 -4.34 11.06
N PHE A 4 -13.14 -4.98 12.22
CA PHE A 4 -12.04 -5.08 13.17
C PHE A 4 -10.83 -5.80 12.56
N LEU A 5 -11.06 -6.96 11.92
CA LEU A 5 -9.99 -7.72 11.27
C LEU A 5 -9.33 -6.93 10.12
N LYS A 6 -10.14 -6.21 9.34
CA LYS A 6 -9.63 -5.32 8.30
C LYS A 6 -8.75 -4.21 8.89
N LEU A 7 -9.22 -3.51 9.93
CA LEU A 7 -8.45 -2.43 10.57
C LEU A 7 -7.18 -2.95 11.24
N PHE A 8 -7.21 -4.16 11.81
CA PHE A 8 -6.02 -4.82 12.36
C PHE A 8 -4.96 -5.05 11.27
N SER A 9 -5.34 -5.68 10.16
CA SER A 9 -4.42 -5.89 9.04
C SER A 9 -3.92 -4.57 8.44
N TYR A 10 -4.79 -3.56 8.34
CA TYR A 10 -4.42 -2.23 7.85
C TYR A 10 -3.37 -1.57 8.75
N ARG A 11 -3.51 -1.68 10.08
CA ARG A 11 -2.53 -1.15 11.03
C ARG A 11 -1.17 -1.83 10.86
N ASP A 12 -1.14 -3.15 10.84
CA ASP A 12 0.11 -3.93 10.85
C ASP A 12 0.95 -3.68 9.60
N VAL A 13 0.31 -3.69 8.42
CA VAL A 13 1.00 -3.46 7.15
C VAL A 13 1.51 -2.02 7.06
N ASN A 14 0.73 -1.03 7.49
CA ASN A 14 1.18 0.37 7.49
C ASN A 14 2.30 0.61 8.51
N LEU A 15 2.26 -0.05 9.67
CA LEU A 15 3.34 -0.02 10.65
C LEU A 15 4.64 -0.58 10.06
N TRP A 16 4.56 -1.76 9.44
CA TRP A 16 5.70 -2.40 8.80
C TRP A 16 6.28 -1.55 7.67
N CYS A 17 5.45 -0.97 6.80
CA CYS A 17 5.91 -0.05 5.76
C CYS A 17 6.59 1.20 6.33
N ARG A 18 6.07 1.75 7.43
CA ARG A 18 6.66 2.91 8.11
C ARG A 18 8.05 2.59 8.67
N GLU A 19 8.20 1.45 9.32
CA GLU A 19 9.48 0.98 9.87
C GLU A 19 10.52 0.77 8.75
N ARG A 20 10.12 0.11 7.66
CA ARG A 20 10.99 -0.08 6.49
C ARG A 20 11.41 1.24 5.86
N ARG A 21 10.51 2.22 5.75
CA ARG A 21 10.84 3.56 5.25
C ARG A 21 11.78 4.31 6.19
N ALA A 22 11.58 4.21 7.51
CA ALA A 22 12.47 4.83 8.48
C ALA A 22 13.90 4.25 8.38
N GLY A 23 14.02 2.93 8.30
CA GLY A 23 15.30 2.25 8.08
C GLY A 23 15.94 2.60 6.73
N ALA A 24 15.14 2.67 5.65
CA ALA A 24 15.62 3.07 4.33
C ALA A 24 16.08 4.53 4.29
N LYS A 25 15.38 5.45 4.97
CA LYS A 25 15.79 6.85 5.11
C LYS A 25 17.10 6.98 5.88
N ALA A 26 17.27 6.23 6.96
CA ALA A 26 18.53 6.21 7.71
C ALA A 26 19.70 5.72 6.82
N LYS A 27 19.49 4.63 6.06
CA LYS A 27 20.49 4.12 5.11
C LYS A 27 20.77 5.10 3.95
N ALA A 28 19.74 5.75 3.40
CA ALA A 28 19.89 6.73 2.33
C ALA A 28 20.62 8.01 2.78
N ALA A 29 20.45 8.41 4.05
CA ALA A 29 21.21 9.51 4.64
C ALA A 29 22.72 9.17 4.75
N LEU A 30 23.06 7.89 4.97
CA LEU A 30 24.45 7.42 4.94
C LEU A 30 25.01 7.20 3.53
N ALA A 31 24.18 6.86 2.53
CA ALA A 31 24.65 6.39 1.23
C ALA A 31 24.82 7.47 0.14
N GLY A 32 24.40 8.72 0.38
CA GLY A 32 24.45 9.77 -0.65
C GLY A 32 23.41 9.57 -1.76
N LYS A 33 22.84 10.66 -2.29
CA LYS A 33 21.72 10.63 -3.25
C LYS A 33 22.16 10.08 -4.61
N ALA A 34 21.85 8.81 -4.90
CA ALA A 34 21.81 8.29 -6.27
C ALA A 34 20.42 8.54 -6.87
N ALA A 35 20.34 9.43 -7.88
CA ALA A 35 19.12 9.73 -8.60
C ALA A 35 18.94 8.76 -9.76
N ASN A 36 17.96 7.86 -9.69
CA ASN A 36 17.53 7.07 -10.85
C ASN A 36 16.04 7.31 -11.08
N GLY A 37 15.77 8.13 -12.10
CA GLY A 37 14.46 8.30 -12.69
C GLY A 37 14.14 7.09 -13.56
N GLY A 38 13.11 6.34 -13.19
CA GLY A 38 12.52 5.30 -14.02
C GLY A 38 11.02 5.48 -14.01
N ALA A 39 10.41 5.57 -15.20
CA ALA A 39 8.97 5.65 -15.39
C ALA A 39 8.31 4.39 -14.80
N ALA A 40 7.94 4.46 -13.52
CA ALA A 40 7.41 3.32 -12.81
C ALA A 40 5.89 3.23 -13.06
N GLN A 41 5.43 2.00 -13.28
CA GLN A 41 4.05 1.60 -13.00
C GLN A 41 3.59 2.28 -11.70
N ARG A 42 2.31 2.69 -11.64
CA ARG A 42 1.74 3.48 -10.54
C ARG A 42 1.63 2.63 -9.26
N THR A 43 2.77 2.21 -8.73
CA THR A 43 2.94 1.40 -7.55
C THR A 43 2.84 2.35 -6.37
N VAL A 44 1.76 2.22 -5.62
CA VAL A 44 1.54 3.03 -4.43
C VAL A 44 2.55 2.61 -3.38
N SER A 45 3.30 3.58 -2.87
CA SER A 45 4.30 3.38 -1.81
C SER A 45 3.91 4.19 -0.58
N TYR A 46 4.24 3.74 0.62
CA TYR A 46 3.99 4.52 1.83
C TYR A 46 4.81 5.83 1.79
N PRO A 47 4.22 7.01 2.02
CA PRO A 47 2.91 7.28 2.65
C PRO A 47 1.75 7.53 1.67
N ASP A 48 1.96 7.43 0.36
CA ASP A 48 0.99 7.81 -0.67
C ASP A 48 -0.28 6.94 -0.65
N ASN A 49 -0.26 5.80 0.06
CA ASN A 49 -1.41 4.91 0.26
C ASN A 49 -2.40 5.38 1.33
N LEU A 50 -2.09 6.46 2.07
CA LEU A 50 -2.94 6.99 3.13
C LEU A 50 -4.03 7.92 2.55
N THR A 51 -4.86 7.38 1.68
CA THR A 51 -5.99 8.09 1.07
C THR A 51 -7.33 7.48 1.49
N TYR A 52 -8.37 8.31 1.62
CA TYR A 52 -9.73 7.82 1.86
C TYR A 52 -10.20 6.87 0.77
N ARG A 53 -9.80 7.12 -0.49
CA ARG A 53 -10.14 6.27 -1.64
C ARG A 53 -9.63 4.84 -1.45
N ASP A 54 -8.37 4.68 -1.06
CA ASP A 54 -7.77 3.35 -0.88
C ASP A 54 -8.32 2.65 0.36
N LEU A 55 -8.58 3.41 1.43
CA LEU A 55 -9.23 2.88 2.62
C LEU A 55 -10.64 2.35 2.31
N TYR A 56 -11.49 3.15 1.67
CA TYR A 56 -12.83 2.72 1.29
C TYR A 56 -12.79 1.55 0.32
N TYR A 57 -11.87 1.55 -0.64
CA TYR A 57 -11.70 0.42 -1.54
C TYR A 57 -11.39 -0.89 -0.77
N PHE A 58 -10.46 -0.85 0.19
CA PHE A 58 -10.14 -2.01 1.02
C PHE A 58 -11.31 -2.46 1.91
N LEU A 59 -12.10 -1.53 2.44
CA LEU A 59 -13.27 -1.88 3.25
C LEU A 59 -14.30 -2.70 2.47
N PHE A 60 -14.53 -2.37 1.19
CA PHE A 60 -15.45 -3.09 0.32
C PHE A 60 -14.84 -4.29 -0.40
N ALA A 61 -13.51 -4.40 -0.45
CA ALA A 61 -12.85 -5.55 -1.06
C ALA A 61 -13.22 -6.85 -0.31
N PRO A 62 -13.45 -7.96 -1.02
CA PRO A 62 -13.78 -9.26 -0.42
C PRO A 62 -12.54 -9.97 0.14
N THR A 63 -11.70 -9.25 0.88
CA THR A 63 -10.46 -9.74 1.51
C THR A 63 -10.32 -9.19 2.92
N LEU A 64 -9.63 -9.91 3.81
CA LEU A 64 -9.31 -9.44 5.17
C LEU A 64 -7.89 -8.88 5.28
N CYS A 65 -6.99 -9.32 4.40
CA CYS A 65 -5.59 -8.90 4.37
C CYS A 65 -5.45 -7.60 3.57
N TYR A 66 -4.87 -6.57 4.17
CA TYR A 66 -4.52 -5.33 3.50
C TYR A 66 -3.22 -5.49 2.71
N GLU A 67 -3.19 -4.94 1.49
CA GLU A 67 -2.01 -4.87 0.64
C GLU A 67 -1.97 -3.49 -0.03
N LEU A 68 -0.77 -2.92 -0.24
CA LEU A 68 -0.64 -1.59 -0.84
C LEU A 68 -1.13 -1.57 -2.31
N ASN A 69 -0.87 -2.64 -3.05
CA ASN A 69 -1.12 -2.70 -4.49
C ASN A 69 -1.93 -3.93 -4.85
N PHE A 70 -3.21 -3.94 -4.48
CA PHE A 70 -4.11 -5.03 -4.84
C PHE A 70 -4.18 -5.23 -6.37
N PRO A 71 -4.10 -6.47 -6.86
CA PRO A 71 -4.27 -6.76 -8.27
C PRO A 71 -5.67 -6.30 -8.72
N ARG A 72 -5.72 -5.61 -9.86
CA ARG A 72 -6.96 -5.13 -10.46
C ARG A 72 -7.26 -5.90 -11.72
N SER A 73 -8.52 -6.26 -11.90
CA SER A 73 -8.98 -6.78 -13.18
C SER A 73 -8.90 -5.68 -14.24
N PRO A 74 -8.52 -6.00 -15.50
CA PRO A 74 -8.41 -5.01 -16.57
C PRO A 74 -9.76 -4.41 -16.96
N ARG A 75 -10.85 -5.14 -16.72
CA ARG A 75 -12.23 -4.69 -16.95
C ARG A 75 -13.20 -5.30 -15.96
N ILE A 76 -14.35 -4.65 -15.77
CA ILE A 76 -15.48 -5.21 -15.04
C ILE A 76 -16.32 -6.04 -16.04
N ARG A 77 -16.47 -7.34 -15.79
CA ARG A 77 -17.36 -8.20 -16.58
C ARG A 77 -18.78 -8.07 -16.02
N LYS A 78 -19.75 -7.64 -16.84
CA LYS A 78 -21.17 -7.49 -16.43
C LYS A 78 -21.91 -8.83 -16.33
N ARG A 79 -21.42 -9.82 -17.05
CA ARG A 79 -21.78 -11.24 -16.94
C ARG A 79 -20.51 -11.96 -16.50
N PHE A 80 -20.64 -12.91 -15.59
CA PHE A 80 -19.50 -13.70 -15.14
C PHE A 80 -18.93 -14.50 -16.32
#